data_AF-A0A3G5L9F8-F1
#
_entry.id   AF-A0A3G5L9F8-F1
#
_cell.length_a   1.000
_cell.length_b   1.000
_cell.length_c   1.000
_cell.angle_alpha   90.00
_cell.angle_beta   90.00
_cell.angle_gamma   90.00
#
_symmetry.space_group_name_H-M   'P 1'
#
loop_
_entity.id
_entity.type
_entity.pdbx_description
1 polymer ?
#
loop_
_entity_poly.entity_id
_entity_poly.type
_entity_poly.pdbx_seq_one_letter_code
_entity_poly.pdbx_strand_id
1 'polypeptide(L)'
;MPSLFETARVADGMQSEIGDIRDQNKLLESIREFQPEIVFHMAAQPLVRLSYSEPVETYSTNVMGTVYLLEAIRHVGGVKAVVNITSDKCYDNKEWIWGYRENEAMGGYDPYSNSKGCAELVTSSYRNSFFNPANYGQHGTAVATVRAGNVIGGGDWALDRIVPDILRAFEQSQPVIIRNPHAIRPWQHVLEPLSGYLLLAQKLYTDGAEYAEGWNFGPNDADATPVKNIVEQMVKYWGEGASWQLDGNAHPHEAHYLKLDCSKAKMQLGWHPRWNLNTTLEYIVGWHKNWLSGTDMHEYSITEINNYMNTK
;
A
#
# COMPACT_ATOMS: atom_id res chain seq x y z
N MET A 1 15.73 -13.32 -4.82
CA MET A 1 15.38 -12.08 -5.54
C MET A 1 15.88 -10.91 -4.71
N PRO A 2 16.35 -9.83 -5.34
CA PRO A 2 16.72 -8.60 -4.62
C PRO A 2 15.51 -8.01 -3.87
N SER A 3 15.80 -7.12 -2.92
CA SER A 3 14.82 -6.29 -2.22
C SER A 3 15.18 -4.81 -2.34
N LEU A 4 14.19 -3.92 -2.20
CA LEU A 4 14.43 -2.46 -2.28
C LEU A 4 15.27 -2.03 -1.09
N PHE A 5 15.01 -2.67 0.05
CA PHE A 5 15.72 -2.46 1.30
C PHE A 5 17.24 -2.63 1.15
N GLU A 6 17.67 -3.70 0.48
CA GLU A 6 19.10 -3.95 0.20
C GLU A 6 19.60 -3.09 -0.97
N THR A 7 18.85 -3.03 -2.07
CA THR A 7 19.27 -2.38 -3.32
C THR A 7 19.47 -0.87 -3.14
N ALA A 8 18.60 -0.23 -2.40
CA ALA A 8 18.68 1.20 -2.07
C ALA A 8 19.36 1.45 -0.72
N ARG A 9 19.99 0.43 -0.09
CA ARG A 9 20.72 0.54 1.19
C ARG A 9 19.94 1.26 2.29
N VAL A 10 18.65 0.96 2.38
CA VAL A 10 17.71 1.65 3.26
C VAL A 10 18.11 1.52 4.74
N ALA A 11 18.72 0.38 5.10
CA ALA A 11 19.22 0.10 6.45
C ALA A 11 20.26 1.12 6.94
N ASP A 12 21.06 1.72 6.05
CA ASP A 12 22.13 2.66 6.44
C ASP A 12 21.56 3.95 7.04
N GLY A 13 20.30 4.28 6.71
CA GLY A 13 19.61 5.48 7.17
C GLY A 13 18.63 5.27 8.33
N MET A 14 18.52 4.05 8.89
CA MET A 14 17.55 3.77 9.97
C MET A 14 18.02 2.67 10.92
N GLN A 15 17.51 2.70 12.14
CA GLN A 15 17.54 1.52 13.00
C GLN A 15 16.56 0.49 12.43
N SER A 16 17.03 -0.74 12.22
CA SER A 16 16.23 -1.83 11.67
C SER A 16 16.28 -3.04 12.58
N GLU A 17 15.10 -3.58 12.90
CA GLU A 17 14.95 -4.79 13.71
C GLU A 17 14.17 -5.83 12.91
N ILE A 18 14.71 -7.05 12.82
CA ILE A 18 14.02 -8.19 12.21
C ILE A 18 13.19 -8.91 13.28
N GLY A 19 11.87 -8.87 13.12
CA GLY A 19 10.92 -9.53 14.02
C GLY A 19 9.65 -9.96 13.28
N ASP A 20 8.97 -10.96 13.83
CA ASP A 20 7.65 -11.37 13.36
C ASP A 20 6.59 -10.58 14.13
N ILE A 21 5.65 -9.94 13.42
CA ILE A 21 4.57 -9.16 14.04
C ILE A 21 3.69 -10.01 14.97
N ARG A 22 3.73 -11.34 14.83
CA ARG A 22 2.98 -12.30 15.65
C ARG A 22 3.67 -12.61 16.98
N ASP A 23 4.94 -12.22 17.15
CA ASP A 23 5.63 -12.29 18.44
C ASP A 23 5.26 -11.06 19.27
N GLN A 24 4.17 -11.18 20.03
CA GLN A 24 3.63 -10.10 20.84
C GLN A 24 4.65 -9.53 21.85
N ASN A 25 5.47 -10.38 22.48
CA ASN A 25 6.41 -9.94 23.51
C ASN A 25 7.55 -9.15 22.89
N LYS A 26 8.13 -9.67 21.81
CA LYS A 26 9.20 -8.99 21.09
C LYS A 26 8.73 -7.64 20.52
N LEU A 27 7.53 -7.59 19.93
CA LEU A 27 6.95 -6.35 19.43
C LEU A 27 6.75 -5.31 20.55
N LEU A 28 6.23 -5.75 21.70
CA LEU A 28 6.03 -4.88 22.86
C LEU A 28 7.35 -4.32 23.39
N GLU A 29 8.38 -5.15 23.48
CA GLU A 29 9.72 -4.75 23.92
C GLU A 29 10.34 -3.75 22.94
N SER A 30 10.30 -4.03 21.63
CA SER A 30 10.79 -3.14 20.58
C SER A 30 10.16 -1.74 20.64
N ILE A 31 8.83 -1.65 20.75
CA ILE A 31 8.12 -0.36 20.85
C ILE A 31 8.45 0.34 22.18
N ARG A 32 8.56 -0.41 23.27
CA ARG A 32 8.92 0.15 24.58
C ARG A 32 10.33 0.70 24.60
N GLU A 33 11.28 0.06 23.94
CA GLU A 33 12.67 0.53 23.88
C GLU A 33 12.80 1.76 22.99
N PHE A 34 12.11 1.78 21.84
CA PHE A 34 12.20 2.88 20.89
C PHE A 34 11.38 4.13 21.30
N GLN A 35 10.26 3.96 22.01
CA GLN A 35 9.33 5.04 22.42
C GLN A 35 8.89 5.95 21.25
N PRO A 36 8.28 5.39 20.18
CA PRO A 36 7.89 6.20 19.03
C PRO A 36 6.76 7.19 19.36
N GLU A 37 6.79 8.37 18.75
CA GLU A 37 5.64 9.29 18.79
C GLU A 37 4.69 9.08 17.58
N ILE A 38 5.20 8.52 16.49
CA ILE A 38 4.46 8.24 15.26
C ILE A 38 4.72 6.79 14.85
N VAL A 39 3.65 6.05 14.54
CA VAL A 39 3.73 4.65 14.11
C VAL A 39 3.01 4.48 12.76
N PHE A 40 3.70 3.88 11.79
CA PHE A 40 3.11 3.37 10.55
C PHE A 40 3.09 1.84 10.58
N HIS A 41 1.90 1.24 10.54
CA HIS A 41 1.75 -0.22 10.54
C HIS A 41 1.58 -0.75 9.12
N MET A 42 2.63 -1.36 8.57
CA MET A 42 2.63 -1.92 7.21
C MET A 42 2.95 -3.43 7.15
N ALA A 43 3.24 -4.07 8.28
CA ALA A 43 3.55 -5.49 8.32
C ALA A 43 2.30 -6.32 7.96
N ALA A 44 2.37 -7.07 6.85
CA ALA A 44 1.23 -7.82 6.32
C ALA A 44 1.69 -8.99 5.43
N GLN A 45 0.85 -10.01 5.30
CA GLN A 45 0.84 -10.94 4.18
C GLN A 45 0.02 -10.27 3.04
N PRO A 46 0.64 -9.85 1.92
CA PRO A 46 -0.01 -8.96 0.95
C PRO A 46 -0.53 -9.67 -0.32
N LEU A 47 -0.28 -10.98 -0.47
CA LEU A 47 -0.56 -11.74 -1.69
C LEU A 47 -1.92 -12.44 -1.60
N VAL A 48 -2.82 -12.08 -2.52
CA VAL A 48 -4.15 -12.69 -2.66
C VAL A 48 -4.03 -14.20 -2.91
N ARG A 49 -3.15 -14.62 -3.82
CA ARG A 49 -2.99 -16.05 -4.16
C ARG A 49 -2.47 -16.87 -2.99
N LEU A 50 -1.46 -16.37 -2.29
CA LEU A 50 -0.92 -17.04 -1.09
C LEU A 50 -2.00 -17.16 -0.01
N SER A 51 -2.94 -16.22 0.07
CA SER A 51 -4.02 -16.28 1.07
C SER A 51 -4.99 -17.44 0.90
N TYR A 52 -5.11 -18.01 -0.31
CA TYR A 52 -5.90 -19.23 -0.54
C TYR A 52 -5.19 -20.48 -0.03
N SER A 53 -3.86 -20.56 -0.16
CA SER A 53 -3.08 -21.71 0.30
C SER A 53 -2.71 -21.59 1.79
N GLU A 54 -2.48 -20.37 2.27
CA GLU A 54 -2.03 -20.06 3.64
C GLU A 54 -3.00 -19.07 4.33
N PRO A 55 -4.28 -19.43 4.52
CA PRO A 55 -5.26 -18.53 5.14
C PRO A 55 -4.93 -18.25 6.62
N VAL A 56 -4.47 -19.25 7.36
CA VAL A 56 -4.12 -19.10 8.79
C VAL A 56 -2.96 -18.13 8.95
N GLU A 57 -1.90 -18.27 8.15
CA GLU A 57 -0.78 -17.33 8.09
C GLU A 57 -1.31 -15.91 7.83
N THR A 58 -2.15 -15.77 6.81
CA THR A 58 -2.73 -14.48 6.40
C THR A 58 -3.51 -13.80 7.52
N TYR A 59 -4.42 -14.51 8.18
CA TYR A 59 -5.19 -13.94 9.29
C TYR A 59 -4.32 -13.67 10.52
N SER A 60 -3.39 -14.58 10.86
CA SER A 60 -2.50 -14.39 12.01
C SER A 60 -1.62 -13.15 11.84
N THR A 61 -1.07 -12.93 10.65
CA THR A 61 -0.24 -11.76 10.36
C THR A 61 -1.07 -10.49 10.26
N ASN A 62 -2.15 -10.49 9.46
CA ASN A 62 -2.87 -9.25 9.15
C ASN A 62 -3.81 -8.81 10.28
N VAL A 63 -4.46 -9.76 10.96
CA VAL A 63 -5.43 -9.46 12.04
C VAL A 63 -4.74 -9.47 13.39
N MET A 64 -4.14 -10.60 13.79
CA MET A 64 -3.52 -10.68 15.12
C MET A 64 -2.29 -9.78 15.23
N GLY A 65 -1.50 -9.62 14.16
CA GLY A 65 -0.42 -8.62 14.14
C GLY A 65 -0.93 -7.19 14.36
N THR A 66 -2.09 -6.83 13.81
CA THR A 66 -2.73 -5.53 14.08
C THR A 66 -3.20 -5.41 15.52
N VAL A 67 -3.79 -6.47 16.09
CA VAL A 67 -4.17 -6.52 17.51
C VAL A 67 -2.95 -6.31 18.40
N TYR A 68 -1.85 -7.05 18.16
CA TYR A 68 -0.64 -6.97 18.96
C TYR A 68 0.01 -5.60 18.90
N LEU A 69 0.04 -4.95 17.73
CA LEU A 69 0.55 -3.59 17.60
C LEU A 69 -0.27 -2.60 18.42
N LEU A 70 -1.59 -2.57 18.24
CA LEU A 70 -2.45 -1.60 18.92
C LEU A 70 -2.45 -1.81 20.44
N GLU A 71 -2.34 -3.06 20.88
CA GLU A 71 -2.20 -3.42 22.28
C GLU A 71 -0.85 -2.98 22.86
N ALA A 72 0.24 -3.17 22.12
CA ALA A 72 1.56 -2.68 22.53
C ALA A 72 1.58 -1.15 22.66
N ILE A 73 1.01 -0.43 21.68
CA ILE A 73 0.86 1.04 21.73
C ILE A 73 0.07 1.47 22.97
N ARG A 74 -1.04 0.78 23.27
CA ARG A 74 -1.86 1.05 24.45
C ARG A 74 -1.09 0.87 25.75
N HIS A 75 -0.23 -0.14 25.83
CA HIS A 75 0.56 -0.45 27.02
C HIS A 75 1.77 0.45 27.21
N VAL A 76 2.45 0.84 26.12
CA VAL A 76 3.64 1.69 26.18
C VAL A 76 3.26 3.15 26.45
N GLY A 77 2.19 3.63 25.83
CA GLY A 77 1.82 5.05 25.87
C GLY A 77 2.80 5.92 25.08
N GLY A 78 2.62 7.25 25.10
CA GLY A 78 3.52 8.22 24.45
C GLY A 78 3.35 8.35 22.93
N VAL A 79 2.78 7.35 22.25
CA VAL A 79 2.47 7.43 20.82
C VAL A 79 1.33 8.43 20.57
N LYS A 80 1.58 9.41 19.69
CA LYS A 80 0.63 10.48 19.35
C LYS A 80 -0.16 10.17 18.09
N ALA A 81 0.49 9.60 17.06
CA ALA A 81 -0.13 9.30 15.78
C ALA A 81 0.10 7.86 15.35
N VAL A 82 -0.98 7.16 15.01
CA VAL A 82 -0.92 5.80 14.45
C VAL A 82 -1.64 5.78 13.11
N VAL A 83 -0.91 5.40 12.06
CA VAL A 83 -1.46 5.17 10.73
C VAL A 83 -1.41 3.67 10.47
N ASN A 84 -2.58 3.02 10.46
CA ASN A 84 -2.70 1.61 10.14
C ASN A 84 -3.01 1.41 8.65
N ILE A 85 -2.12 0.75 7.90
CA ILE A 85 -2.25 0.55 6.46
C ILE A 85 -3.04 -0.73 6.20
N THR A 86 -4.25 -0.58 5.67
CA THR A 86 -5.13 -1.69 5.33
C THR A 86 -5.02 -2.02 3.83
N SER A 87 -6.09 -1.84 3.05
CA SER A 87 -6.13 -2.07 1.60
C SER A 87 -7.44 -1.53 1.04
N ASP A 88 -7.44 -1.13 -0.23
CA ASP A 88 -8.66 -0.94 -1.03
C ASP A 88 -9.61 -2.17 -1.01
N LYS A 89 -9.10 -3.37 -0.74
CA LYS A 89 -9.88 -4.61 -0.67
C LYS A 89 -10.56 -4.88 0.67
N CYS A 90 -10.48 -3.96 1.64
CA CYS A 90 -11.10 -4.13 2.95
C CYS A 90 -12.65 -4.05 2.92
N TYR A 91 -13.22 -3.44 1.88
CA TYR A 91 -14.66 -3.23 1.74
C TYR A 91 -15.42 -4.51 1.34
N ASP A 92 -16.70 -4.54 1.67
CA ASP A 92 -17.65 -5.52 1.14
C ASP A 92 -17.88 -5.28 -0.36
N ASN A 93 -17.24 -6.10 -1.19
CA ASN A 93 -17.19 -5.87 -2.62
C ASN A 93 -18.52 -6.17 -3.32
N LYS A 94 -19.24 -5.13 -3.75
CA LYS A 94 -20.52 -5.17 -4.46
C LYS A 94 -20.41 -5.39 -5.97
N GLU A 95 -19.20 -5.48 -6.54
CA GLU A 95 -18.96 -5.63 -7.99
C GLU A 95 -19.72 -4.59 -8.85
N TRP A 96 -19.70 -3.34 -8.41
CA TRP A 96 -20.41 -2.23 -9.03
C TRP A 96 -19.46 -1.15 -9.59
N ILE A 97 -20.02 -0.10 -10.21
CA ILE A 97 -19.24 0.94 -10.88
C ILE A 97 -18.73 2.05 -9.96
N TRP A 98 -19.23 2.15 -8.72
CA TRP A 98 -18.90 3.24 -7.81
C TRP A 98 -17.65 2.95 -6.99
N GLY A 99 -16.96 4.01 -6.59
CA GLY A 99 -15.85 3.89 -5.64
C GLY A 99 -16.35 3.82 -4.21
N TYR A 100 -15.68 3.00 -3.40
CA TYR A 100 -16.07 2.82 -2.01
C TYR A 100 -15.80 4.07 -1.19
N ARG A 101 -16.76 4.46 -0.36
CA ARG A 101 -16.66 5.57 0.60
C ARG A 101 -16.28 5.07 1.98
N GLU A 102 -15.66 5.92 2.78
CA GLU A 102 -15.06 5.46 4.03
C GLU A 102 -16.04 4.94 5.09
N ASN A 103 -17.32 5.28 4.94
CA ASN A 103 -18.43 4.85 5.79
C ASN A 103 -19.13 3.57 5.32
N GLU A 104 -18.68 2.95 4.23
CA GLU A 104 -19.26 1.70 3.72
C GLU A 104 -18.74 0.47 4.46
N ALA A 105 -19.48 -0.63 4.33
CA ALA A 105 -19.23 -1.85 5.08
C ALA A 105 -17.88 -2.49 4.74
N MET A 106 -17.21 -3.03 5.75
CA MET A 106 -16.06 -3.91 5.59
C MET A 106 -16.52 -5.31 5.20
N GLY A 107 -15.68 -6.01 4.46
CA GLY A 107 -15.94 -7.37 3.99
C GLY A 107 -14.66 -8.00 3.51
N GLY A 108 -14.58 -8.26 2.19
CA GLY A 108 -13.46 -8.94 1.54
C GLY A 108 -13.82 -10.38 1.19
N TYR A 109 -13.70 -10.72 -0.11
CA TYR A 109 -14.13 -12.00 -0.66
C TYR A 109 -13.14 -13.14 -0.37
N ASP A 110 -11.86 -12.93 -0.69
CA ASP A 110 -10.78 -13.88 -0.43
C ASP A 110 -10.13 -13.65 0.96
N PRO A 111 -9.36 -14.61 1.51
CA PRO A 111 -8.78 -14.48 2.85
C PRO A 111 -7.87 -13.27 3.04
N TYR A 112 -7.12 -12.83 2.02
CA TYR A 112 -6.35 -11.59 2.10
C TYR A 112 -7.27 -10.38 2.25
N SER A 113 -8.22 -10.22 1.32
CA SER A 113 -9.17 -9.11 1.35
C SER A 113 -9.97 -9.09 2.66
N ASN A 114 -10.44 -10.25 3.10
CA ASN A 114 -11.19 -10.39 4.36
C ASN A 114 -10.34 -10.03 5.57
N SER A 115 -9.09 -10.50 5.64
CA SER A 115 -8.19 -10.15 6.73
C SER A 115 -7.93 -8.64 6.84
N LYS A 116 -7.94 -7.91 5.72
CA LYS A 116 -7.83 -6.44 5.70
C LYS A 116 -9.12 -5.77 6.18
N GLY A 117 -10.29 -6.32 5.84
CA GLY A 117 -11.58 -5.93 6.44
C GLY A 117 -11.62 -6.16 7.96
N CYS A 118 -11.11 -7.29 8.44
CA CYS A 118 -10.95 -7.55 9.87
C CYS A 118 -10.00 -6.56 10.55
N ALA A 119 -8.87 -6.21 9.92
CA ALA A 119 -7.93 -5.22 10.46
C ALA A 119 -8.58 -3.82 10.62
N GLU A 120 -9.48 -3.42 9.71
CA GLU A 120 -10.31 -2.20 9.86
C GLU A 120 -11.23 -2.30 11.09
N LEU A 121 -11.92 -3.43 11.27
CA LEU A 121 -12.81 -3.65 12.41
C LEU A 121 -12.05 -3.68 13.75
N VAL A 122 -10.89 -4.34 13.80
CA VAL A 122 -9.99 -4.33 14.96
C VAL A 122 -9.59 -2.89 15.29
N THR A 123 -9.14 -2.12 14.29
CA THR A 123 -8.69 -0.74 14.52
C THR A 123 -9.84 0.15 14.99
N SER A 124 -11.02 0.01 14.40
CA SER A 124 -12.24 0.71 14.83
C SER A 124 -12.59 0.36 16.28
N SER A 125 -12.54 -0.92 16.65
CA SER A 125 -12.80 -1.37 18.02
C SER A 125 -11.80 -0.78 19.01
N TYR A 126 -10.50 -0.84 18.72
CA TYR A 126 -9.45 -0.27 19.57
C TYR A 126 -9.58 1.24 19.71
N ARG A 127 -9.87 1.94 18.60
CA ARG A 127 -10.15 3.36 18.61
C ARG A 127 -11.33 3.68 19.52
N ASN A 128 -12.44 2.96 19.42
CA ASN A 128 -13.63 3.22 20.24
C ASN A 128 -13.41 2.90 21.72
N SER A 129 -12.69 1.82 22.03
CA SER A 129 -12.55 1.31 23.39
C SER A 129 -11.40 1.96 24.18
N PHE A 130 -10.28 2.23 23.52
CA PHE A 130 -9.02 2.60 24.20
C PHE A 130 -8.46 3.94 23.74
N PHE A 131 -8.71 4.34 22.48
CA PHE A 131 -8.22 5.59 21.90
C PHE A 131 -9.37 6.49 21.46
N ASN A 132 -10.41 6.57 22.29
CA ASN A 132 -11.66 7.20 21.91
C ASN A 132 -11.46 8.70 21.68
N PRO A 133 -11.81 9.25 20.49
CA PRO A 133 -11.70 10.69 20.20
C PRO A 133 -12.28 11.60 21.29
N ALA A 134 -13.37 11.20 21.94
CA ALA A 134 -14.01 11.97 23.02
C ALA A 134 -13.15 12.08 24.29
N ASN A 135 -12.22 11.15 24.49
CA ASN A 135 -11.32 11.08 25.64
C ASN A 135 -9.86 11.39 25.27
N TYR A 136 -9.61 12.00 24.09
CA TYR A 136 -8.27 12.22 23.55
C TYR A 136 -7.33 12.95 24.52
N GLY A 137 -7.84 13.92 25.29
CA GLY A 137 -7.03 14.63 26.30
C GLY A 137 -6.47 13.76 27.43
N GLN A 138 -6.93 12.52 27.59
CA GLN A 138 -6.44 11.57 28.59
C GLN A 138 -5.32 10.67 28.05
N HIS A 139 -5.47 10.16 26.82
CA HIS A 139 -4.52 9.18 26.25
C HIS A 139 -3.56 9.76 25.21
N GLY A 140 -3.90 10.88 24.54
CA GLY A 140 -3.04 11.57 23.58
C GLY A 140 -2.79 10.85 22.24
N THR A 141 -3.22 9.59 22.09
CA THR A 141 -3.06 8.81 20.84
C THR A 141 -4.23 8.99 19.87
N ALA A 142 -3.94 9.38 18.64
CA ALA A 142 -4.88 9.42 17.53
C ALA A 142 -4.59 8.28 16.54
N VAL A 143 -5.60 7.46 16.22
CA VAL A 143 -5.44 6.25 15.41
C VAL A 143 -6.29 6.33 14.16
N ALA A 144 -5.68 6.27 12.98
CA ALA A 144 -6.36 6.25 11.70
C ALA A 144 -6.10 4.96 10.92
N THR A 145 -7.00 4.64 9.98
CA THR A 145 -6.75 3.62 8.95
C THR A 145 -6.63 4.28 7.59
N VAL A 146 -5.76 3.75 6.73
CA VAL A 146 -5.55 4.23 5.37
C VAL A 146 -5.70 3.11 4.37
N ARG A 147 -6.43 3.38 3.29
CA ARG A 147 -6.87 2.42 2.28
C ARG A 147 -6.33 2.86 0.92
N ALA A 148 -5.52 2.02 0.31
CA ALA A 148 -5.05 2.18 -1.06
C ALA A 148 -4.83 0.82 -1.70
N GLY A 149 -4.71 0.79 -3.03
CA GLY A 149 -4.41 -0.42 -3.79
C GLY A 149 -3.92 -0.10 -5.19
N ASN A 150 -3.61 -1.15 -5.95
CA ASN A 150 -3.02 -1.07 -7.29
C ASN A 150 -1.79 -0.14 -7.35
N VAL A 151 -0.99 -0.20 -6.28
CA VAL A 151 0.22 0.59 -6.10
C VAL A 151 1.34 -0.02 -6.93
N ILE A 152 1.99 0.79 -7.75
CA ILE A 152 3.09 0.39 -8.65
C ILE A 152 4.28 1.33 -8.50
N GLY A 153 5.50 0.82 -8.63
CA GLY A 153 6.72 1.60 -8.40
C GLY A 153 7.98 0.81 -8.75
N GLY A 154 9.11 1.52 -8.89
CA GLY A 154 10.43 0.90 -8.92
C GLY A 154 10.72 0.15 -7.61
N GLY A 155 11.50 -0.93 -7.69
CA GLY A 155 11.83 -1.74 -6.52
C GLY A 155 10.75 -2.72 -6.04
N ASP A 156 9.70 -2.96 -6.83
CA ASP A 156 8.78 -4.07 -6.61
C ASP A 156 9.27 -5.33 -7.34
N TRP A 157 9.70 -6.34 -6.59
CA TRP A 157 10.06 -7.67 -7.10
C TRP A 157 9.05 -8.75 -6.72
N ALA A 158 7.86 -8.38 -6.24
CA ALA A 158 6.85 -9.37 -5.85
C ALA A 158 6.48 -10.30 -7.02
N LEU A 159 6.15 -11.54 -6.67
CA LEU A 159 5.59 -12.51 -7.61
C LEU A 159 4.09 -12.28 -7.79
N ASP A 160 3.55 -12.71 -8.93
CA ASP A 160 2.12 -12.59 -9.26
C ASP A 160 1.58 -11.14 -9.26
N ARG A 161 2.44 -10.18 -9.62
CA ARG A 161 2.07 -8.77 -9.83
C ARG A 161 2.45 -8.34 -11.23
N ILE A 162 1.51 -7.68 -11.91
CA ILE A 162 1.62 -7.39 -13.34
C ILE A 162 2.84 -6.55 -13.71
N VAL A 163 3.13 -5.46 -13.00
CA VAL A 163 4.27 -4.59 -13.32
C VAL A 163 5.62 -5.29 -13.10
N PRO A 164 5.88 -5.94 -11.95
CA PRO A 164 7.07 -6.78 -11.77
C PRO A 164 7.19 -7.92 -12.80
N ASP A 165 6.08 -8.58 -13.15
CA ASP A 165 6.07 -9.63 -14.18
C ASP A 165 6.47 -9.09 -15.56
N ILE A 166 5.98 -7.90 -15.93
CA ILE A 166 6.36 -7.21 -17.17
C ILE A 166 7.86 -6.90 -17.18
N LEU A 167 8.36 -6.28 -16.11
CA LEU A 167 9.78 -5.89 -16.01
C LEU A 167 10.72 -7.10 -16.08
N ARG A 168 10.38 -8.20 -15.36
CA ARG A 168 11.14 -9.46 -15.42
C ARG A 168 11.13 -10.12 -16.79
N ALA A 169 10.02 -10.06 -17.53
CA ALA A 169 10.01 -10.58 -18.89
C ALA A 169 10.92 -9.75 -19.80
N PHE A 170 10.85 -8.42 -19.67
CA PHE A 170 11.62 -7.50 -20.49
C PHE A 170 13.13 -7.56 -20.21
N GLU A 171 13.55 -7.67 -18.94
CA GLU A 171 14.97 -7.84 -18.57
C GLU A 171 15.57 -9.11 -19.21
N GLN A 172 14.74 -10.15 -19.41
CA GLN A 172 15.13 -11.45 -19.98
C GLN A 172 14.92 -11.50 -21.50
N SER A 173 14.56 -10.38 -22.14
CA SER A 173 14.21 -10.31 -23.56
C SER A 173 13.12 -11.32 -23.97
N GLN A 174 12.18 -11.60 -23.06
CA GLN A 174 11.03 -12.48 -23.30
C GLN A 174 9.73 -11.69 -23.41
N PRO A 175 8.76 -12.17 -24.19
CA PRO A 175 7.42 -11.61 -24.16
C PRO A 175 6.74 -11.88 -22.81
N VAL A 176 6.14 -10.87 -22.21
CA VAL A 176 5.29 -11.06 -21.03
C VAL A 176 3.96 -11.71 -21.43
N ILE A 177 3.50 -12.68 -20.65
CA ILE A 177 2.21 -13.35 -20.85
C ILE A 177 1.14 -12.62 -20.04
N ILE A 178 0.16 -12.04 -20.74
CA ILE A 178 -0.93 -11.25 -20.14
C ILE A 178 -2.20 -12.10 -20.09
N ARG A 179 -2.68 -12.32 -18.88
CA ARG A 179 -3.84 -13.19 -18.60
C ARG A 179 -5.19 -12.52 -18.85
N ASN A 180 -5.31 -11.26 -18.45
CA ASN A 180 -6.57 -10.53 -18.48
C ASN A 180 -6.35 -9.10 -18.97
N PRO A 181 -6.16 -8.89 -20.29
CA PRO A 181 -5.80 -7.58 -20.86
C PRO A 181 -6.89 -6.51 -20.66
N HIS A 182 -8.14 -6.92 -20.45
CA HIS A 182 -9.29 -6.02 -20.32
C HIS A 182 -9.62 -5.66 -18.86
N ALA A 183 -8.94 -6.24 -17.88
CA ALA A 183 -9.10 -5.88 -16.48
C ALA A 183 -8.71 -4.41 -16.26
N ILE A 184 -9.65 -3.60 -15.74
CA ILE A 184 -9.42 -2.19 -15.44
C ILE A 184 -9.05 -2.06 -13.98
N ARG A 185 -7.97 -1.33 -13.69
CA ARG A 185 -7.52 -1.04 -12.33
C ARG A 185 -7.21 0.44 -12.17
N PRO A 186 -7.44 1.02 -10.98
CA PRO A 186 -7.01 2.37 -10.63
C PRO A 186 -5.51 2.36 -10.27
N TRP A 187 -4.64 2.33 -11.28
CA TRP A 187 -3.18 2.33 -11.08
C TRP A 187 -2.69 3.65 -10.49
N GLN A 188 -1.77 3.57 -9.53
CA GLN A 188 -1.14 4.75 -8.94
C GLN A 188 0.31 4.48 -8.56
N HIS A 189 1.16 5.51 -8.67
CA HIS A 189 2.54 5.41 -8.23
C HIS A 189 2.63 5.18 -6.72
N VAL A 190 3.68 4.50 -6.24
CA VAL A 190 3.91 4.22 -4.81
C VAL A 190 3.97 5.47 -3.94
N LEU A 191 4.45 6.58 -4.50
CA LEU A 191 4.54 7.85 -3.78
C LEU A 191 3.17 8.53 -3.59
N GLU A 192 2.15 8.16 -4.36
CA GLU A 192 0.79 8.73 -4.24
C GLU A 192 0.16 8.44 -2.87
N PRO A 193 -0.09 7.17 -2.49
CA PRO A 193 -0.66 6.89 -1.18
C PRO A 193 0.32 7.25 -0.05
N LEU A 194 1.64 7.08 -0.23
CA LEU A 194 2.61 7.40 0.81
C LEU A 194 2.60 8.89 1.19
N SER A 195 2.41 9.80 0.22
CA SER A 195 2.26 11.23 0.52
C SER A 195 1.00 11.50 1.34
N GLY A 196 -0.09 10.81 1.04
CA GLY A 196 -1.33 10.85 1.81
C GLY A 196 -1.16 10.33 3.23
N TYR A 197 -0.39 9.25 3.40
CA TYR A 197 -0.12 8.65 4.71
C TYR A 197 0.71 9.58 5.59
N LEU A 198 1.75 10.20 5.02
CA LEU A 198 2.60 11.18 5.73
C LEU A 198 1.81 12.43 6.11
N LEU A 199 0.99 12.95 5.20
CA LEU A 199 0.12 14.10 5.48
C LEU A 199 -0.89 13.78 6.58
N LEU A 200 -1.50 12.59 6.56
CA LEU A 200 -2.41 12.16 7.61
C LEU A 200 -1.68 11.98 8.95
N ALA A 201 -0.48 11.40 8.96
CA ALA A 201 0.32 11.27 10.17
C ALA A 201 0.64 12.65 10.79
N GLN A 202 0.99 13.64 9.95
CA GLN A 202 1.18 15.02 10.39
C GLN A 202 -0.09 15.56 11.04
N LYS A 203 -1.25 15.37 10.40
CA LYS A 203 -2.55 15.82 10.91
C LYS A 203 -2.97 15.14 12.22
N LEU A 204 -2.75 13.83 12.34
CA LEU A 204 -2.96 13.11 13.59
C LEU A 204 -2.02 13.61 14.70
N TYR A 205 -0.79 13.98 14.36
CA TYR A 205 0.18 14.47 15.32
C TYR A 205 -0.13 15.89 15.81
N THR A 206 -0.55 16.80 14.91
CA THR A 206 -0.80 18.21 15.27
C THR A 206 -2.23 18.47 15.73
N ASP A 207 -3.20 17.85 15.06
CA ASP A 207 -4.63 18.16 15.21
C ASP A 207 -5.37 16.99 15.91
N GLY A 208 -4.70 15.86 16.13
CA GLY A 208 -5.14 14.79 17.02
C GLY A 208 -6.39 14.06 16.54
N ALA A 209 -7.38 14.00 17.42
CA ALA A 209 -8.60 13.21 17.28
C ALA A 209 -9.48 13.59 16.07
N GLU A 210 -9.35 14.82 15.53
CA GLU A 210 -10.12 15.29 14.38
C GLU A 210 -9.93 14.40 13.14
N TYR A 211 -8.73 13.82 12.98
CA TYR A 211 -8.37 13.01 11.82
C TYR A 211 -8.32 11.50 12.12
N ALA A 212 -8.67 11.10 13.35
CA ALA A 212 -8.61 9.72 13.84
C ALA A 212 -9.74 8.85 13.28
N GLU A 213 -9.73 8.62 11.98
CA GLU A 213 -10.74 7.85 11.26
C GLU A 213 -10.18 7.10 10.04
N GLY A 214 -11.04 6.55 9.17
CA GLY A 214 -10.61 5.86 7.94
C GLY A 214 -10.45 6.81 6.77
N TRP A 215 -9.47 6.57 5.89
CA TRP A 215 -9.14 7.46 4.76
C TRP A 215 -8.79 6.68 3.50
N ASN A 216 -9.41 7.07 2.37
CA ASN A 216 -9.09 6.53 1.06
C ASN A 216 -8.03 7.37 0.33
N PHE A 217 -7.06 6.69 -0.27
CA PHE A 217 -6.06 7.27 -1.17
C PHE A 217 -5.98 6.48 -2.47
N GLY A 218 -6.18 7.18 -3.58
CA GLY A 218 -6.30 6.57 -4.90
C GLY A 218 -6.13 7.58 -6.02
N PRO A 219 -5.91 7.10 -7.25
CA PRO A 219 -5.71 7.97 -8.41
C PRO A 219 -7.03 8.66 -8.81
N ASN A 220 -6.94 9.55 -9.79
CA ASN A 220 -8.14 10.11 -10.41
C ASN A 220 -8.85 9.05 -11.26
N ASP A 221 -10.18 9.17 -11.41
CA ASP A 221 -10.98 8.25 -12.23
C ASP A 221 -10.48 8.15 -13.69
N ALA A 222 -9.86 9.22 -14.21
CA ALA A 222 -9.27 9.26 -15.55
C ALA A 222 -8.04 8.34 -15.73
N ASP A 223 -7.37 7.96 -14.64
CA ASP A 223 -6.19 7.07 -14.67
C ASP A 223 -6.57 5.58 -14.52
N ALA A 224 -7.87 5.26 -14.35
CA ALA A 224 -8.34 3.89 -14.37
C ALA A 224 -8.28 3.32 -15.80
N THR A 225 -7.35 2.39 -16.04
CA THR A 225 -7.07 1.89 -17.39
C THR A 225 -6.93 0.36 -17.44
N PRO A 226 -7.27 -0.28 -18.58
CA PRO A 226 -7.03 -1.71 -18.78
C PRO A 226 -5.56 -2.12 -18.66
N VAL A 227 -5.30 -3.35 -18.20
CA VAL A 227 -3.96 -3.97 -18.19
C VAL A 227 -3.28 -3.89 -19.56
N LYS A 228 -4.03 -4.04 -20.65
CA LYS A 228 -3.53 -3.89 -22.02
C LYS A 228 -2.82 -2.55 -22.24
N ASN A 229 -3.40 -1.46 -21.74
CA ASN A 229 -2.83 -0.13 -21.92
C ASN A 229 -1.53 0.03 -21.14
N ILE A 230 -1.44 -0.59 -19.95
CA ILE A 230 -0.21 -0.63 -19.14
C ILE A 230 0.91 -1.34 -19.90
N VAL A 231 0.67 -2.57 -20.35
CA VAL A 231 1.71 -3.35 -21.03
C VAL A 231 2.15 -2.69 -22.35
N GLU A 232 1.22 -2.12 -23.12
CA GLU A 232 1.55 -1.42 -24.37
C GLU A 232 2.37 -0.14 -24.13
N GLN A 233 2.09 0.60 -23.06
CA GLN A 233 2.90 1.77 -22.68
C GLN A 233 4.28 1.34 -22.18
N MET A 234 4.37 0.32 -21.33
CA MET A 234 5.64 -0.19 -20.85
C MET A 234 6.51 -0.76 -21.97
N VAL A 235 5.94 -1.44 -22.97
CA VAL A 235 6.66 -1.86 -24.19
C VAL A 235 7.31 -0.66 -24.88
N LYS A 236 6.59 0.46 -25.02
CA LYS A 236 7.12 1.68 -25.66
C LYS A 236 8.26 2.31 -24.85
N TYR A 237 8.10 2.42 -23.52
CA TYR A 237 9.14 2.96 -22.65
C TYR A 237 10.36 2.05 -22.54
N TRP A 238 10.15 0.74 -22.54
CA TRP A 238 11.25 -0.21 -22.51
C TRP A 238 12.02 -0.22 -23.83
N GLY A 239 11.35 -0.26 -24.97
CA GLY A 239 12.01 -0.41 -26.26
C GLY A 239 12.63 -1.81 -26.40
N GLU A 240 13.81 -1.92 -27.03
CA GLU A 240 14.65 -3.13 -27.04
C GLU A 240 13.94 -4.44 -27.46
N GLY A 241 12.90 -4.34 -28.29
CA GLY A 241 12.13 -5.51 -28.75
C GLY A 241 11.19 -6.08 -27.68
N ALA A 242 10.93 -5.36 -26.59
CA ALA A 242 9.92 -5.72 -25.61
C ALA A 242 8.57 -5.98 -26.29
N SER A 243 7.88 -7.02 -25.84
CA SER A 243 6.63 -7.47 -26.43
C SER A 243 5.77 -8.21 -25.41
N TRP A 244 4.52 -8.47 -25.76
CA TRP A 244 3.60 -9.22 -24.92
C TRP A 244 2.73 -10.16 -25.75
N GLN A 245 2.21 -11.19 -25.10
CA GLN A 245 1.29 -12.16 -25.69
C GLN A 245 0.09 -12.38 -24.76
N LEU A 246 -1.05 -12.72 -25.33
CA LEU A 246 -2.26 -13.06 -24.57
C LEU A 246 -2.17 -14.52 -24.07
N ASP A 247 -2.47 -14.74 -22.80
CA ASP A 247 -2.64 -16.10 -22.26
C ASP A 247 -3.91 -16.74 -22.86
N GLY A 248 -3.80 -18.01 -23.25
CA GLY A 248 -4.92 -18.80 -23.78
C GLY A 248 -5.72 -19.56 -22.72
N ASN A 249 -5.35 -19.46 -21.44
CA ASN A 249 -5.87 -20.29 -20.36
C ASN A 249 -6.99 -19.62 -19.53
N ALA A 250 -7.74 -20.43 -18.77
CA ALA A 250 -8.73 -19.97 -17.79
C ALA A 250 -8.06 -19.63 -16.44
N HIS A 251 -8.52 -18.57 -15.77
CA HIS A 251 -7.97 -18.10 -14.48
C HIS A 251 -9.04 -17.95 -13.39
N PRO A 252 -8.67 -17.97 -12.09
CA PRO A 252 -9.59 -17.74 -10.98
C PRO A 252 -10.29 -16.39 -11.06
N HIS A 253 -11.40 -16.24 -10.31
CA HIS A 253 -12.16 -14.99 -10.25
C HIS A 253 -11.27 -13.80 -9.87
N GLU A 254 -11.36 -12.74 -10.67
CA GLU A 254 -10.65 -11.49 -10.47
C GLU A 254 -11.69 -10.37 -10.48
N ALA A 255 -11.70 -9.51 -9.46
CA ALA A 255 -12.68 -8.41 -9.38
C ALA A 255 -12.66 -7.59 -10.68
N HIS A 256 -13.83 -7.32 -11.25
CA HIS A 256 -13.89 -6.67 -12.55
C HIS A 256 -13.42 -5.21 -12.46
N TYR A 257 -13.84 -4.52 -11.40
CA TYR A 257 -13.49 -3.13 -11.15
C TYR A 257 -13.68 -2.81 -9.67
N LEU A 258 -12.60 -2.42 -8.99
CA LEU A 258 -12.63 -1.95 -7.60
C LEU A 258 -11.90 -0.61 -7.55
N LYS A 259 -12.56 0.43 -7.06
CA LYS A 259 -11.98 1.77 -6.90
C LYS A 259 -12.44 2.41 -5.58
N LEU A 260 -11.75 3.47 -5.19
CA LEU A 260 -12.02 4.21 -3.97
C LEU A 260 -12.53 5.61 -4.30
N ASP A 261 -13.56 6.07 -3.58
CA ASP A 261 -13.93 7.48 -3.56
C ASP A 261 -12.97 8.22 -2.63
N CYS A 262 -12.13 9.09 -3.19
CA CYS A 262 -11.12 9.86 -2.45
C CYS A 262 -11.59 11.30 -2.15
N SER A 263 -12.89 11.59 -2.26
CA SER A 263 -13.44 12.93 -2.03
C SER A 263 -13.10 13.45 -0.63
N LYS A 264 -13.14 12.57 0.38
CA LYS A 264 -12.83 12.96 1.76
C LYS A 264 -11.39 13.42 1.93
N ALA A 265 -10.41 12.65 1.44
CA ALA A 265 -9.00 13.04 1.47
C ALA A 265 -8.75 14.37 0.73
N LYS A 266 -9.37 14.55 -0.44
CA LYS A 266 -9.30 15.81 -1.21
C LYS A 266 -9.87 16.99 -0.44
N MET A 267 -11.05 16.83 0.16
CA MET A 267 -11.77 17.94 0.81
C MET A 267 -11.22 18.29 2.20
N GLN A 268 -10.81 17.30 2.99
CA GLN A 268 -10.45 17.50 4.40
C GLN A 268 -8.94 17.54 4.63
N LEU A 269 -8.14 16.86 3.80
CA LEU A 269 -6.67 16.93 3.88
C LEU A 269 -6.07 17.87 2.84
N GLY A 270 -6.84 18.27 1.81
CA GLY A 270 -6.28 18.93 0.63
C GLY A 270 -5.35 18.01 -0.18
N TRP A 271 -5.47 16.70 -0.01
CA TRP A 271 -4.62 15.73 -0.70
C TRP A 271 -5.10 15.48 -2.13
N HIS A 272 -4.19 15.52 -3.09
CA HIS A 272 -4.46 15.21 -4.49
C HIS A 272 -3.33 14.35 -5.07
N PRO A 273 -3.64 13.36 -5.93
CA PRO A 273 -2.60 12.63 -6.64
C PRO A 273 -1.86 13.57 -7.61
N ARG A 274 -0.55 13.38 -7.76
CA ARG A 274 0.33 14.32 -8.47
C ARG A 274 0.78 13.83 -9.84
N TRP A 275 1.15 12.57 -9.96
CA TRP A 275 1.61 11.94 -11.19
C TRP A 275 0.46 11.21 -11.87
N ASN A 276 0.27 11.52 -13.14
CA ASN A 276 -0.61 10.72 -13.99
C ASN A 276 0.05 9.38 -14.33
N LEU A 277 -0.73 8.50 -14.95
CA LEU A 277 -0.27 7.15 -15.30
C LEU A 277 0.96 7.14 -16.23
N ASN A 278 1.01 8.04 -17.20
CA ASN A 278 2.11 8.13 -18.16
C ASN A 278 3.44 8.42 -17.45
N THR A 279 3.45 9.42 -16.57
CA THR A 279 4.60 9.78 -15.74
C THR A 279 4.98 8.62 -14.83
N THR A 280 4.00 7.99 -14.18
CA THR A 280 4.19 6.83 -13.31
C THR A 280 4.94 5.69 -14.02
N LEU A 281 4.51 5.30 -15.21
CA LEU A 281 5.14 4.20 -15.95
C LEU A 281 6.54 4.56 -16.47
N GLU A 282 6.77 5.82 -16.86
CA GLU A 282 8.08 6.32 -17.23
C GLU A 282 9.08 6.19 -16.06
N TYR A 283 8.70 6.65 -14.86
CA TYR A 283 9.54 6.52 -13.66
C TYR A 283 9.82 5.06 -13.31
N ILE A 284 8.82 4.18 -13.38
CA ILE A 284 8.98 2.74 -13.09
C ILE A 284 10.00 2.10 -14.04
N VAL A 285 9.85 2.32 -15.35
CA VAL A 285 10.76 1.75 -16.35
C VAL A 285 12.16 2.36 -16.20
N GLY A 286 12.24 3.68 -15.98
CA GLY A 286 13.49 4.39 -15.75
C GLY A 286 14.25 3.87 -14.51
N TRP A 287 13.55 3.69 -13.39
CA TRP A 287 14.12 3.14 -12.16
C TRP A 287 14.69 1.75 -12.40
N HIS A 288 13.92 0.87 -13.06
CA HIS A 288 14.34 -0.51 -13.30
C HIS A 288 15.54 -0.60 -14.25
N LYS A 289 15.58 0.22 -15.30
CA LYS A 289 16.75 0.29 -16.20
C LYS A 289 18.00 0.80 -15.48
N ASN A 290 17.87 1.80 -14.62
CA ASN A 290 18.98 2.31 -13.82
C ASN A 290 19.52 1.24 -12.86
N TRP A 291 18.63 0.45 -12.26
CA TRP A 291 19.03 -0.69 -11.44
C TRP A 291 19.84 -1.71 -12.25
N LEU A 292 19.37 -2.09 -13.45
CA LEU A 292 20.09 -3.03 -14.32
C LEU A 292 21.46 -2.49 -14.80
N SER A 293 21.61 -1.18 -14.96
CA SER A 293 22.88 -0.56 -15.35
C SER A 293 23.86 -0.37 -14.19
N GLY A 294 23.49 -0.78 -12.97
CA GLY A 294 24.34 -0.63 -11.78
C GLY A 294 24.42 0.81 -11.24
N THR A 295 23.41 1.64 -11.52
CA THR A 295 23.28 2.98 -10.93
C THR A 295 23.10 2.87 -9.42
N ASP A 296 23.54 3.88 -8.67
CA ASP A 296 23.26 3.96 -7.23
C ASP A 296 21.76 4.20 -6.98
N MET A 297 21.06 3.14 -6.61
CA MET A 297 19.62 3.18 -6.42
C MET A 297 19.18 3.88 -5.14
N HIS A 298 20.08 4.13 -4.18
CA HIS A 298 19.78 5.02 -3.06
C HIS A 298 19.55 6.45 -3.58
N GLU A 299 20.56 7.01 -4.24
CA GLU A 299 20.51 8.38 -4.78
C GLU A 299 19.39 8.54 -5.82
N TYR A 300 19.20 7.53 -6.67
CA TYR A 300 18.12 7.56 -7.66
C TYR A 300 16.74 7.58 -6.99
N SER A 301 16.51 6.76 -5.97
CA SER A 301 15.23 6.74 -5.25
C SER A 301 14.98 8.03 -4.46
N ILE A 302 16.02 8.63 -3.87
CA ILE A 302 15.93 9.97 -3.25
C ILE A 302 15.59 11.05 -4.29
N THR A 303 16.19 10.98 -5.47
CA THR A 303 15.87 11.90 -6.58
C THR A 303 14.41 11.77 -7.00
N GLU A 304 13.89 10.55 -7.09
CA GLU A 304 12.49 10.30 -7.43
C GLU A 304 11.53 10.87 -6.38
N ILE A 305 11.84 10.73 -5.09
CA ILE A 305 11.10 11.36 -3.98
C ILE A 305 11.11 12.89 -4.14
N ASN A 306 12.28 13.49 -4.42
CA ASN A 306 12.40 14.93 -4.63
C ASN A 306 11.59 15.42 -5.82
N ASN A 307 11.59 14.69 -6.94
CA ASN A 307 10.80 15.03 -8.11
C ASN A 307 9.29 14.99 -7.80
N TYR A 308 8.85 13.99 -7.03
CA TYR A 308 7.46 13.89 -6.61
C TYR A 308 7.04 15.07 -5.71
N MET A 309 7.88 15.42 -4.73
CA MET A 309 7.64 16.55 -3.82
C MET A 309 7.60 17.90 -4.54
N ASN A 310 8.38 18.07 -5.61
CA ASN A 310 8.44 19.30 -6.41
C ASN A 310 7.39 19.37 -7.54
N THR A 311 6.64 18.28 -7.75
CA THR A 311 5.52 18.29 -8.70
C THR A 311 4.41 19.18 -8.16
N LYS A 312 3.96 20.12 -8.99
CA LYS A 312 2.90 21.08 -8.67
C LYS A 312 1.51 20.47 -8.85
#